data_AF-A0A8J3TKC4-F1
#
_entry.id   AF-A0A8J3TKC4-F1
#
_cell.length_a   1.000
_cell.length_b   1.000
_cell.length_c   1.000
_cell.angle_alpha   90.00
_cell.angle_beta   90.00
_cell.angle_gamma   90.00
#
_symmetry.space_group_name_H-M   'P 1'
#
loop_
_entity.id
_entity.type
_entity.pdbx_description
1 polymer ?
#
loop_
_entity_poly.entity_id
_entity_poly.type
_entity_poly.pdbx_seq_one_letter_code
_entity_poly.pdbx_strand_id
1 'polypeptide(L)'
;MRPLPLSAAAAVAASVLLLSGCSAADKAQSCLEAPKLISETISKVTAAANDPEAMQKEISDGAAKLNDLANDAGDTTLKEALQGMSDSLQKLNVDDANAAVDAAQKAATDSAAYLKQITEACL
;
A
#
# COMPACT_ATOMS: atom_id res chain seq x y z
N MET A 1 24.81 -48.79 17.19
CA MET A 1 23.74 -47.81 16.92
C MET A 1 24.33 -46.45 17.25
N ARG A 2 24.52 -45.43 16.41
CA ARG A 2 24.23 -45.09 15.00
C ARG A 2 25.38 -44.17 14.52
N PRO A 3 25.71 -44.15 13.22
CA PRO A 3 26.74 -43.28 12.64
C PRO A 3 26.21 -41.89 12.28
N LEU A 4 27.03 -40.84 12.45
CA LEU A 4 27.23 -39.63 11.59
C LEU A 4 25.97 -38.79 11.21
N PRO A 5 26.04 -37.65 10.46
CA PRO A 5 27.09 -36.62 10.27
C PRO A 5 26.52 -35.17 10.17
N LEU A 6 27.40 -34.21 9.85
CA LEU A 6 27.11 -33.07 8.93
C LEU A 6 26.11 -32.00 9.41
N SER A 7 26.57 -31.06 10.22
CA SER A 7 26.09 -29.67 10.11
C SER A 7 26.95 -28.95 9.10
N ALA A 8 26.57 -29.10 7.82
CA ALA A 8 27.08 -28.30 6.73
C ALA A 8 26.65 -26.84 6.96
N ALA A 9 27.57 -26.03 7.45
CA ALA A 9 27.51 -24.58 7.32
C ALA A 9 27.67 -24.24 5.83
N ALA A 10 26.58 -24.33 5.08
CA ALA A 10 26.49 -23.76 3.75
C ALA A 10 26.08 -22.29 3.90
N ALA A 11 27.08 -21.46 4.19
CA ALA A 11 27.04 -20.04 3.91
C ALA A 11 26.86 -19.87 2.38
N VAL A 12 25.62 -19.76 1.92
CA VAL A 12 25.35 -19.30 0.56
C VAL A 12 25.26 -17.78 0.63
N ALA A 13 26.41 -17.17 0.34
CA ALA A 13 26.52 -15.78 -0.04
C ALA A 13 25.58 -15.50 -1.22
N ALA A 14 24.48 -14.80 -0.96
CA ALA A 14 23.72 -14.08 -1.98
C ALA A 14 24.14 -12.60 -1.93
N SER A 15 25.43 -12.34 -2.17
CA SER A 15 26.04 -11.00 -2.13
C SER A 15 26.24 -10.39 -3.53
N VAL A 16 25.28 -10.59 -4.45
CA VAL A 16 25.37 -10.05 -5.82
C VAL A 16 24.06 -9.39 -6.25
N LEU A 17 23.74 -8.22 -5.68
CA LEU A 17 22.75 -7.27 -6.23
C LEU A 17 23.13 -5.79 -5.94
N LEU A 18 24.41 -5.45 -5.88
CA LEU A 18 24.86 -4.07 -5.54
C LEU A 18 25.09 -3.15 -6.75
N LEU A 19 24.48 -3.39 -7.91
CA LEU A 19 24.59 -2.48 -9.06
C LEU A 19 23.25 -1.99 -9.67
N SER A 20 22.12 -2.22 -8.99
CA SER A 20 20.82 -1.57 -9.26
C SER A 20 20.28 -0.95 -7.96
N GLY A 21 21.06 -0.05 -7.37
CA GLY A 21 21.10 0.20 -5.93
C GLY A 21 20.07 1.15 -5.31
N CYS A 22 18.98 1.52 -5.98
CA CYS A 22 17.86 2.22 -5.31
C CYS A 22 16.53 1.56 -5.68
N SER A 23 16.19 1.53 -6.97
CA SER A 23 14.82 1.19 -7.41
C SER A 23 14.30 -0.20 -7.00
N ALA A 24 15.17 -1.21 -6.92
CA ALA A 24 14.75 -2.55 -6.48
C ALA A 24 14.53 -2.65 -4.96
N ALA A 25 15.33 -1.92 -4.17
CA ALA A 25 15.15 -1.82 -2.73
C ALA A 25 13.94 -0.95 -2.40
N ASP A 26 13.77 0.16 -3.11
CA ASP A 26 12.64 1.08 -2.99
C ASP A 26 11.32 0.36 -3.30
N LYS A 27 11.26 -0.40 -4.41
CA LYS A 27 10.11 -1.23 -4.75
C LYS A 27 9.78 -2.24 -3.65
N ALA A 28 10.79 -2.98 -3.16
CA ALA A 28 10.59 -3.98 -2.12
C ALA A 28 10.07 -3.34 -0.82
N GLN A 29 10.59 -2.17 -0.45
CA GLN A 29 10.11 -1.42 0.72
C GLN A 29 8.67 -0.93 0.51
N SER A 30 8.36 -0.31 -0.63
CA SER A 30 7.01 0.16 -0.94
C SER A 30 6.00 -0.97 -1.04
N CYS A 31 6.41 -2.17 -1.48
CA CYS A 31 5.57 -3.37 -1.45
C CYS A 31 5.24 -3.85 -0.03
N LEU A 32 6.09 -3.59 0.96
CA LEU A 32 5.84 -3.90 2.36
C LEU A 32 5.02 -2.81 3.07
N GLU A 33 5.18 -1.56 2.65
CA GLU A 33 4.52 -0.39 3.23
C GLU A 33 3.12 -0.15 2.65
N ALA A 34 2.93 -0.35 1.35
CA ALA A 34 1.67 -0.04 0.65
C ALA A 34 0.45 -0.76 1.25
N PRO A 35 0.47 -2.09 1.51
CA PRO A 35 -0.69 -2.76 2.09
C PRO A 35 -1.06 -2.24 3.47
N LYS A 36 -0.05 -1.86 4.28
CA LYS A 36 -0.27 -1.28 5.62
C LYS A 36 -0.89 0.10 5.51
N LEU A 37 -0.31 0.97 4.69
CA LEU A 37 -0.79 2.33 4.49
C LEU A 37 -2.23 2.35 3.97
N ILE A 38 -2.57 1.45 3.04
CA ILE A 38 -3.93 1.28 2.52
C ILE A 38 -4.88 0.86 3.64
N SER A 39 -4.52 -0.17 4.39
CA SER A 39 -5.34 -0.69 5.49
C SER A 39 -5.58 0.37 6.57
N GLU A 40 -4.55 1.14 6.93
CA GLU A 40 -4.64 2.26 7.87
C GLU A 40 -5.54 3.38 7.33
N THR A 41 -5.36 3.77 6.07
CA THR A 41 -6.17 4.81 5.42
C THR A 41 -7.64 4.42 5.45
N ILE A 42 -7.98 3.21 5.03
CA ILE A 42 -9.38 2.75 5.05
C ILE A 42 -9.94 2.62 6.45
N SER A 43 -9.15 2.15 7.41
CA SER A 43 -9.60 2.08 8.81
C SER A 43 -9.96 3.47 9.35
N LYS A 44 -9.19 4.51 9.02
CA LYS A 44 -9.46 5.88 9.46
C LYS A 44 -10.64 6.50 8.72
N VAL A 45 -10.72 6.34 7.41
CA VAL A 45 -11.83 6.81 6.59
C VAL A 45 -13.16 6.19 7.06
N THR A 46 -13.17 4.88 7.33
CA THR A 46 -14.36 4.18 7.82
C THR A 46 -14.71 4.56 9.26
N ALA A 47 -13.72 4.77 10.13
CA ALA A 47 -13.96 5.25 11.50
C ALA A 47 -14.58 6.66 11.54
N ALA A 48 -14.31 7.48 10.52
CA ALA A 48 -14.85 8.83 10.38
C ALA A 48 -16.22 8.89 9.66
N ALA A 49 -16.86 7.76 9.32
CA ALA A 49 -18.06 7.73 8.47
C ALA A 49 -19.29 8.50 9.01
N ASN A 50 -19.32 8.89 10.28
CA ASN A 50 -20.39 9.71 10.87
C ASN A 50 -20.01 11.20 11.02
N ASP A 51 -18.82 11.59 10.59
CA ASP A 51 -18.27 12.94 10.66
C ASP A 51 -17.67 13.30 9.28
N PRO A 52 -18.43 13.96 8.41
CA PRO A 52 -18.00 14.21 7.04
C PRO A 52 -16.74 15.08 6.94
N GLU A 53 -16.56 16.05 7.84
CA GLU A 53 -15.34 16.88 7.88
C GLU A 53 -14.12 16.05 8.29
N ALA A 54 -14.24 15.22 9.33
CA ALA A 54 -13.18 14.31 9.73
C ALA A 54 -12.86 13.31 8.61
N MET A 55 -13.89 12.78 7.93
CA MET A 55 -13.73 11.83 6.84
C MET A 55 -12.99 12.47 5.66
N GLN A 56 -13.34 13.70 5.28
CA GLN A 56 -12.66 14.42 4.20
C GLN A 56 -11.18 14.64 4.51
N LYS A 57 -10.86 14.92 5.77
CA LYS A 57 -9.48 15.05 6.24
C LYS A 57 -8.73 13.71 6.13
N GLU A 58 -9.30 12.61 6.61
CA GLU A 58 -8.65 11.29 6.55
C GLU A 58 -8.48 10.79 5.11
N ILE A 59 -9.43 11.10 4.21
CA ILE A 59 -9.31 10.89 2.77
C ILE A 59 -8.11 11.65 2.21
N SER A 60 -8.03 12.95 2.51
CA SER A 60 -6.97 13.83 1.99
C SER A 60 -5.58 13.41 2.48
N ASP A 61 -5.45 13.12 3.78
CA ASP A 61 -4.20 12.67 4.40
C ASP A 61 -3.77 11.30 3.86
N GLY A 62 -4.72 10.37 3.70
CA GLY A 62 -4.47 9.05 3.13
C GLY A 62 -4.02 9.12 1.67
N ALA A 63 -4.72 9.91 0.84
CA ALA A 63 -4.36 10.12 -0.55
C ALA A 63 -2.96 10.74 -0.69
N ALA A 64 -2.64 11.75 0.13
CA ALA A 64 -1.31 12.37 0.13
C ALA A 64 -0.20 11.34 0.42
N LYS A 65 -0.35 10.52 1.47
CA LYS A 65 0.63 9.49 1.80
C LYS A 65 0.77 8.42 0.72
N LEU A 66 -0.33 8.03 0.08
CA LEU A 66 -0.29 7.07 -1.03
C LEU A 66 0.47 7.65 -2.22
N ASN A 67 0.28 8.93 -2.52
CA ASN A 67 1.01 9.61 -3.58
C ASN A 67 2.49 9.79 -3.24
N ASP A 68 2.84 10.08 -1.98
CA ASP A 68 4.24 10.11 -1.52
C ASP A 68 4.90 8.74 -1.70
N LEU A 69 4.26 7.67 -1.22
CA LEU A 69 4.75 6.31 -1.41
C LEU A 69 4.86 5.92 -2.89
N ALA A 70 3.94 6.41 -3.74
CA ALA A 70 3.99 6.19 -5.17
C ALA A 70 5.19 6.86 -5.84
N ASN A 71 5.58 8.05 -5.35
CA ASN A 71 6.78 8.74 -5.84
C ASN A 71 8.06 8.03 -5.43
N ASP A 72 8.03 7.35 -4.28
CA ASP A 72 9.16 6.59 -3.75
C ASP A 72 9.23 5.15 -4.29
N ALA A 73 8.16 4.61 -4.89
CA ALA A 73 8.00 3.19 -5.25
C ALA A 73 9.06 2.60 -6.19
N GLY A 74 9.87 3.41 -6.89
CA GLY A 74 10.93 2.93 -7.81
C GLY A 74 10.45 2.09 -9.01
N ASP A 75 9.16 1.76 -9.09
CA ASP A 75 8.51 0.90 -10.08
C ASP A 75 7.25 1.60 -10.62
N THR A 76 7.13 1.65 -11.95
CA THR A 76 6.03 2.36 -12.61
C THR A 76 4.67 1.73 -12.34
N THR A 77 4.57 0.40 -12.31
CA THR A 77 3.29 -0.30 -12.11
C THR A 77 2.80 -0.09 -10.68
N LEU A 78 3.71 -0.21 -9.71
CA LEU A 78 3.41 0.05 -8.30
C LEU A 78 3.01 1.52 -8.10
N LYS A 79 3.75 2.45 -8.72
CA LYS A 79 3.43 3.88 -8.71
C LYS A 79 2.02 4.14 -9.26
N GLU A 80 1.69 3.61 -10.43
CA GLU A 80 0.38 3.79 -11.06
C GLU A 80 -0.76 3.24 -10.21
N ALA A 81 -0.57 2.07 -9.58
CA ALA A 81 -1.57 1.49 -8.69
C ALA A 81 -1.79 2.36 -7.43
N LEU A 82 -0.71 2.85 -6.81
CA LEU A 82 -0.78 3.73 -5.64
C LEU A 82 -1.40 5.10 -5.97
N GLN A 83 -1.02 5.71 -7.09
CA GLN A 83 -1.61 6.96 -7.57
C GLN A 83 -3.09 6.78 -7.93
N GLY A 84 -3.45 5.67 -8.59
CA GLY A 84 -4.84 5.36 -8.90
C GLY A 84 -5.70 5.25 -7.65
N MET A 85 -5.17 4.65 -6.57
CA MET A 85 -5.86 4.60 -5.30
C MET A 85 -6.00 5.99 -4.65
N SER A 86 -4.93 6.79 -4.63
CA SER A 86 -4.97 8.18 -4.16
C SER A 86 -6.05 8.97 -4.89
N ASP A 87 -6.09 8.89 -6.22
CA ASP A 87 -7.07 9.58 -7.05
C ASP A 87 -8.49 9.09 -6.81
N SER A 88 -8.68 7.79 -6.57
CA SER A 88 -10.00 7.23 -6.22
C SER A 88 -10.49 7.82 -4.89
N LEU A 89 -9.63 7.88 -3.87
CA LEU A 89 -9.97 8.48 -2.58
C LEU A 89 -10.36 9.96 -2.72
N GLN A 90 -9.60 10.75 -3.48
CA GLN A 90 -9.88 12.17 -3.69
C GLN A 90 -11.18 12.44 -4.46
N LYS A 91 -11.70 11.45 -5.21
CA LYS A 91 -12.98 11.55 -5.92
C LYS A 91 -14.19 11.19 -5.07
N LEU A 92 -13.98 10.74 -3.83
CA LEU A 92 -15.09 10.41 -2.94
C LEU A 92 -15.81 11.68 -2.51
N ASN A 93 -17.13 11.64 -2.59
CA ASN A 93 -17.98 12.73 -2.12
C ASN A 93 -18.39 12.50 -0.67
N VAL A 94 -18.25 13.51 0.19
CA VAL A 94 -18.51 13.41 1.64
C VAL A 94 -19.27 14.65 2.14
N ASP A 95 -20.24 15.14 1.37
CA ASP A 95 -20.99 16.36 1.70
C ASP A 95 -21.94 16.20 2.91
N ASP A 96 -22.38 14.97 3.20
CA ASP A 96 -23.29 14.64 4.28
C ASP A 96 -23.05 13.22 4.83
N ALA A 97 -23.78 12.85 5.89
CA ALA A 97 -23.61 11.56 6.55
C ALA A 97 -23.97 10.36 5.66
N ASN A 98 -24.91 10.50 4.70
CA ASN A 98 -25.24 9.42 3.78
C ASN A 98 -24.13 9.27 2.74
N ALA A 99 -23.67 10.40 2.17
CA ALA A 99 -22.54 10.44 1.25
C ALA A 99 -21.26 9.88 1.92
N ALA A 100 -21.04 10.15 3.21
CA ALA A 100 -19.93 9.61 3.98
C ALA A 100 -19.99 8.08 4.10
N VAL A 101 -21.17 7.49 4.35
CA VAL A 101 -21.33 6.03 4.37
C VAL A 101 -21.06 5.42 2.99
N ASP A 102 -21.59 6.02 1.92
CA ASP A 102 -21.36 5.56 0.55
C ASP A 102 -19.87 5.68 0.17
N ALA A 103 -19.23 6.78 0.53
CA ALA A 103 -17.81 7.00 0.34
C ALA A 103 -16.98 5.96 1.09
N ALA A 104 -17.36 5.58 2.33
CA ALA A 104 -16.65 4.59 3.11
C ALA A 104 -16.74 3.19 2.46
N GLN A 105 -17.92 2.82 1.97
CA GLN A 105 -18.13 1.58 1.22
C GLN A 105 -17.34 1.57 -0.10
N LYS A 106 -17.33 2.69 -0.80
CA LYS A 106 -16.58 2.84 -2.05
C LYS A 106 -15.08 2.77 -1.82
N ALA A 107 -14.57 3.46 -0.80
CA ALA A 107 -13.18 3.43 -0.40
C ALA A 107 -12.72 2.01 -0.08
N ALA A 108 -13.52 1.23 0.65
CA ALA A 108 -13.23 -0.17 0.96
C ALA A 108 -13.19 -1.05 -0.31
N THR A 109 -14.15 -0.87 -1.21
CA THR A 109 -14.22 -1.63 -2.47
C THR A 109 -13.04 -1.31 -3.39
N ASP A 110 -12.77 -0.03 -3.61
CA ASP A 110 -11.68 0.42 -4.48
C ASP A 110 -10.32 -0.01 -3.89
N SER A 111 -10.17 0.06 -2.57
CA SER A 111 -8.95 -0.41 -1.90
C SER A 111 -8.70 -1.90 -2.09
N ALA A 112 -9.74 -2.74 -2.08
CA ALA A 112 -9.57 -4.16 -2.37
C ALA A 112 -9.08 -4.38 -3.81
N ALA A 113 -9.58 -3.61 -4.78
CA ALA A 113 -9.13 -3.66 -6.16
C ALA A 113 -7.66 -3.19 -6.31
N TYR A 114 -7.30 -2.07 -5.69
CA TYR A 114 -5.93 -1.53 -5.76
C TYR A 114 -4.92 -2.37 -4.96
N LEU A 115 -5.30 -2.96 -3.81
CA LEU A 115 -4.47 -3.93 -3.10
C LEU A 115 -4.10 -5.12 -3.97
N LYS A 116 -5.03 -5.60 -4.80
CA LYS A 116 -4.75 -6.66 -5.77
C LYS A 116 -3.71 -6.22 -6.80
N GLN A 117 -3.89 -5.04 -7.39
CA GLN A 117 -2.92 -4.48 -8.36
C GLN A 117 -1.54 -4.27 -7.75
N ILE A 118 -1.47 -3.74 -6.53
CA ILE A 118 -0.22 -3.55 -5.78
C ILE A 118 0.43 -4.89 -5.51
N THR A 119 -0.33 -5.88 -5.05
CA THR A 119 0.19 -7.24 -4.82
C THR A 119 0.74 -7.83 -6.11
N GLU A 120 0.03 -7.70 -7.23
CA GLU A 120 0.49 -8.15 -8.55
C GLU A 120 1.76 -7.42 -9.01
N ALA A 121 1.86 -6.11 -8.76
CA ALA A 121 3.06 -5.32 -9.04
C ALA A 121 4.25 -5.74 -8.15
N CYS A 122 4.01 -6.35 -7.00
CA CYS A 122 5.02 -6.77 -6.03
C CYS A 122 5.52 -8.21 -6.20
N LEU A 123 4.90 -8.99 -7.09
CA LEU A 123 5.37 -10.33 -7.49
C LEU A 123 6.43 -10.24 -8.59
#